data_AF-A0A965PEG9-F1
#
_entry.id   AF-A0A965PEG9-F1
#
_cell.length_a   1.000
_cell.length_b   1.000
_cell.length_c   1.000
_cell.angle_alpha   90.00
_cell.angle_beta   90.00
_cell.angle_gamma   90.00
#
_symmetry.space_group_name_H-M   'P 1'
#
loop_
_entity.id
_entity.type
_entity.pdbx_description
1 polymer ?
#
loop_
_entity_poly.entity_id
_entity_poly.type
_entity_poly.pdbx_seq_one_letter_code
_entity_poly.pdbx_strand_id
1 'polypeptide(L)' 'MTDKWIPVADRVPERNEMVCVMCGDRVTVGTYSPSFEDWWAVLIESAGFEPTPEVTHWMPMPQPVRY' A
#
# COMPACT_ATOMS: atom_id res chain seq x y z
N MET A 1 0.14 18.79 -10.21
CA MET A 1 0.07 17.31 -10.22
C MET A 1 -0.68 16.95 -8.96
N THR A 2 -1.90 16.46 -9.06
CA THR A 2 -2.71 16.18 -7.87
C THR A 2 -2.08 15.01 -7.14
N ASP A 3 -1.68 15.25 -5.90
CA ASP A 3 -1.13 14.21 -5.03
C ASP A 3 -2.16 13.09 -4.90
N LYS A 4 -1.88 11.93 -5.48
CA LYS A 4 -2.82 10.78 -5.53
C LYS A 4 -2.71 9.91 -4.28
N TRP A 5 -1.80 10.23 -3.37
CA TRP A 5 -1.59 9.49 -2.14
C TRP A 5 -2.66 9.87 -1.11
N ILE A 6 -3.24 8.83 -0.52
CA ILE A 6 -4.28 8.92 0.48
C ILE A 6 -3.64 8.52 1.81
N PRO A 7 -3.60 9.40 2.82
CA PRO A 7 -3.15 9.03 4.15
C PRO A 7 -4.02 7.92 4.74
N VAL A 8 -3.41 6.91 5.36
CA VAL A 8 -4.16 5.84 6.04
C VAL A 8 -5.05 6.39 7.15
N ALA A 9 -4.61 7.47 7.82
CA ALA A 9 -5.38 8.16 8.85
C ALA A 9 -6.68 8.81 8.32
N ASP A 10 -6.73 9.15 7.02
CA ASP A 10 -7.93 9.73 6.41
C ASP A 10 -8.91 8.63 6.00
N ARG A 11 -8.40 7.60 5.31
CA ARG A 11 -9.17 6.40 4.96
C ARG A 11 -8.26 5.25 4.52
N VAL A 12 -8.81 4.05 4.61
CA VAL A 12 -8.24 2.81 4.06
C VAL A 12 -9.06 2.34 2.84
N PRO A 13 -8.52 1.45 1.99
CA PRO A 13 -9.28 0.80 0.94
C PRO A 13 -10.51 0.07 1.50
N GLU A 14 -11.65 0.21 0.84
CA GLU A 14 -12.91 -0.43 1.27
C GLU A 14 -12.92 -1.94 1.02
N ARG A 15 -12.02 -2.42 0.16
CA ARG A 15 -11.94 -3.81 -0.27
C ARG A 15 -10.50 -4.29 -0.18
N ASN A 16 -10.36 -5.61 -0.16
CA ASN A 16 -9.07 -6.29 -0.25
C ASN A 16 -8.56 -6.21 -1.71
N GLU A 17 -8.16 -5.01 -2.13
CA GLU A 17 -7.65 -4.69 -3.47
C GLU A 17 -6.16 -4.39 -3.44
N MET A 18 -5.45 -4.74 -4.51
CA MET A 18 -4.04 -4.39 -4.63
C MET A 18 -3.89 -2.89 -4.88
N VAL A 19 -3.09 -2.24 -4.05
CA VAL A 19 -2.79 -0.81 -4.11
C VAL A 19 -1.29 -0.58 -4.03
N CYS A 20 -0.83 0.58 -4.47
CA CYS A 20 0.51 1.05 -4.10
C CYS A 20 0.45 1.55 -2.66
N VAL A 21 1.45 1.20 -1.85
CA VAL A 21 1.58 1.61 -0.45
C VAL A 21 2.94 2.27 -0.21
N MET A 22 2.96 3.21 0.72
CA MET A 22 4.18 3.85 1.21
C MET A 22 4.53 3.30 2.59
N CYS A 23 5.66 2.59 2.67
CA CYS A 23 6.21 1.98 3.89
C CYS A 23 7.52 2.69 4.23
N GLY A 24 7.50 3.60 5.20
CA GLY A 24 8.64 4.47 5.47
C GLY A 24 9.01 5.33 4.25
N ASP A 25 10.23 5.20 3.75
CA ASP A 25 10.73 5.89 2.54
C ASP A 25 10.59 5.06 1.25
N ARG A 26 9.92 3.91 1.32
CA ARG A 26 9.76 2.97 0.19
C ARG A 26 8.33 2.95 -0.33
N VAL A 27 8.18 2.69 -1.63
CA VAL A 27 6.90 2.40 -2.27
C VAL A 27 6.88 0.95 -2.71
N THR A 28 5.81 0.22 -2.37
CA THR A 28 5.59 -1.15 -2.83
C THR A 28 4.11 -1.41 -3.15
N VAL A 29 3.77 -2.66 -3.48
CA VAL A 29 2.39 -3.14 -3.63
C VAL A 29 1.95 -3.79 -2.33
N GLY A 30 0.74 -3.46 -1.89
CA GLY A 30 0.12 -4.08 -0.73
C GLY A 30 -1.39 -4.16 -0.86
N THR A 31 -2.02 -4.76 0.15
CA THR A 31 -3.47 -4.80 0.30
C THR A 31 -3.85 -4.53 1.75
N TYR A 32 -4.96 -3.85 1.96
CA TYR A 32 -5.54 -3.70 3.29
C TYR A 32 -6.58 -4.81 3.50
N SER A 33 -6.57 -5.43 4.68
CA SER A 33 -7.57 -6.41 5.07
C SER A 33 -8.54 -5.81 6.09
N PRO A 34 -9.76 -5.42 5.69
CA PRO A 34 -10.75 -4.88 6.62
C PRO A 34 -11.15 -5.85 7.73
N SER A 35 -10.99 -7.17 7.52
CA SER A 35 -11.32 -8.18 8.52
C SER A 35 -10.31 -8.26 9.67
N PHE A 36 -9.06 -7.88 9.41
CA PHE A 36 -7.98 -7.87 10.40
C PHE A 36 -7.56 -6.44 10.79
N GLU A 37 -8.17 -5.44 10.16
CA GLU A 37 -7.82 -4.02 10.26
C GLU A 37 -6.32 -3.74 10.02
N ASP A 38 -5.68 -4.54 9.14
CA ASP A 38 -4.23 -4.56 8.98
C ASP A 38 -3.77 -4.60 7.50
N TRP A 39 -2.54 -4.16 7.26
CA TRP A 39 -1.90 -4.08 5.96
C TRP A 39 -0.99 -5.27 5.67
N TRP A 40 -1.13 -5.81 4.45
CA TRP A 40 -0.25 -6.83 3.91
C TRP A 40 0.53 -6.25 2.74
N ALA A 41 1.79 -5.87 2.94
CA ALA A 41 2.65 -5.30 1.92
C ALA A 41 3.69 -6.31 1.44
N VAL A 42 3.90 -6.39 0.13
CA VAL A 42 4.98 -7.19 -0.46
C VAL A 42 6.26 -6.38 -0.39
N LEU A 43 7.04 -6.52 0.68
CA LEU A 43 8.40 -6.01 0.67
C LEU A 43 9.31 -7.10 0.11
N ILE A 44 9.96 -6.81 -1.02
CA ILE A 44 11.08 -7.64 -1.47
C ILE A 44 12.27 -7.24 -0.60
N GLU A 45 12.34 -7.81 0.61
CA GLU A 45 13.54 -7.67 1.43
C GLU A 45 14.53 -8.75 1.04
N SER A 46 15.76 -8.32 0.75
CA SER A 46 16.90 -9.19 0.56
C SER A 46 17.21 -9.92 1.87
N ALA A 47 16.71 -11.13 2.04
CA ALA A 47 17.15 -12.16 2.99
C ALA A 47 17.24 -11.79 4.50
N GLY A 48 16.74 -10.62 4.92
CA GLY A 48 16.60 -10.21 6.30
C GLY A 48 15.13 -10.04 6.64
N PHE A 49 14.68 -10.65 7.73
CA PHE A 49 13.37 -10.36 8.33
C PHE A 49 13.49 -9.02 9.07
N GLU A 50 13.47 -7.89 8.37
CA GLU A 50 13.19 -6.63 9.04
C GLU A 50 11.66 -6.50 9.20
N PRO A 51 11.17 -5.93 10.31
CA PRO A 51 9.75 -5.64 10.42
C PRO A 51 9.36 -4.67 9.30
N THR A 52 8.35 -5.04 8.51
CA THR A 52 7.75 -4.18 7.49
C THR A 52 7.44 -2.80 8.09
N PRO A 53 8.02 -1.70 7.59
CA PRO A 53 7.68 -0.38 8.08
C PRO A 53 6.17 -0.12 7.93
N GLU A 54 5.59 0.58 8.90
CA GLU A 54 4.17 0.91 8.92
C GLU A 54 3.74 1.60 7.61
N VAL A 55 2.57 1.19 7.09
CA VAL A 55 1.99 1.82 5.90
C VAL A 55 1.38 3.16 6.28
N THR A 56 1.88 4.24 5.67
CA THR A 56 1.42 5.61 5.99
C THR A 56 0.45 6.16 4.95
N HIS A 57 0.63 5.78 3.68
CA HIS A 57 -0.16 6.25 2.55
C HIS A 57 -0.41 5.14 1.56
N TRP A 58 -1.49 5.25 0.80
CA TRP A 58 -1.80 4.34 -0.30
C TRP A 58 -2.35 5.09 -1.52
N MET A 59 -2.32 4.45 -2.68
CA MET A 59 -3.04 4.92 -3.85
C MET A 59 -3.50 3.75 -4.73
N PRO A 60 -4.63 3.89 -5.43
CA PRO A 60 -5.10 2.85 -6.35
C PRO A 60 -4.05 2.53 -7.42
N MET A 61 -3.93 1.25 -7.77
CA MET A 61 -3.07 0.84 -8.88
C MET A 61 -3.48 1.56 -10.16
N PRO A 62 -2.50 2.01 -10.99
CA PRO A 62 -2.81 2.62 -12.26
C PRO A 62 -3.53 1.60 -13.15
N GLN A 63 -4.62 2.03 -13.79
CA GLN A 63 -5.27 1.17 -14.79
C GLN A 63 -4.33 1.01 -15.99
N PRO A 64 -4.17 -0.21 -16.53
CA PRO A 64 -3.41 -0.39 -17.74
C PRO A 64 -4.01 0.44 -18.87
N VAL A 65 -3.16 1.13 -19.62
CA VAL A 65 -3.58 1.84 -20.83
C VAL A 65 -4.04 0.77 -21.83
N ARG A 66 -5.33 0.75 -22.16
CA ARG A 66 -5.83 -0.10 -23.24
C ARG A 66 -5.36 0.51 -24.56
N TYR A 67 -4.49 -0.20 -25.27
CA TYR A 67 -4.10 0.11 -26.65
C TYR A 67 -5.04 -0.60 -27.63
#